data_AF-A0A1E8FHL2-F1
#
_entry.id   AF-A0A1E8FHL2-F1
#
_cell.length_a   1.000
_cell.length_b   1.000
_cell.length_c   1.000
_cell.angle_alpha   90.00
_cell.angle_beta   90.00
_cell.angle_gamma   90.00
#
_symmetry.space_group_name_H-M   'P 1'
#
loop_
_entity.id
_entity.type
_entity.pdbx_description
1 polymer ?
#
loop_
_entity_poly.entity_id
_entity_poly.type
_entity_poly.pdbx_seq_one_letter_code
_entity_poly.pdbx_strand_id
1 'polypeptide(L)'
;MSPSGMDWRISLHPFQNLYFDEDGFVRKYNMFRHERVSHSSANGGNCYFGLQDAKGLTVKELAERLKVRFPDLMAASAGTNYPFVGWFTHMLGVAEIGALPVFSHEFGGMSGGMVFTSVPELLLPAPPYPVIMTSGNLRFLWAEKPCLNNDWHKAYQPVIDALKDNKVQRVPKYPSYTTDLLVHAAYWEGAVYYLHAILGFISEIEYIETRARRADRLSFFLVIFDSEGQLDLLDAYFSRVLMTDTSYRLNYKIQKFCQQAIDNIETAYRQKPCRFPNPYFGGSNPLHLTRLEYLAASR
;
A
#
# COMPACT_ATOMS: atom_id res chain seq x y z
N MET A 1 8.81 -9.12 25.36
CA MET A 1 9.28 -8.99 26.77
C MET A 1 10.40 -7.96 26.83
N SER A 2 10.56 -7.23 27.95
CA SER A 2 11.67 -6.26 28.04
C SER A 2 13.01 -7.00 28.22
N PRO A 3 14.13 -6.44 27.72
CA PRO A 3 15.46 -7.03 27.88
C PRO A 3 15.90 -7.20 29.35
N SER A 4 15.19 -6.58 30.31
CA SER A 4 15.50 -6.60 31.73
C SER A 4 14.68 -7.63 32.53
N GLY A 5 13.77 -8.38 31.91
CA GLY A 5 13.04 -9.49 32.52
C GLY A 5 12.01 -9.14 33.62
N MET A 6 11.96 -7.91 34.12
CA MET A 6 11.10 -7.56 35.28
C MET A 6 9.73 -7.01 34.92
N ASP A 7 9.59 -6.41 33.73
CA ASP A 7 8.34 -5.75 33.34
C ASP A 7 8.00 -5.95 31.86
N TRP A 8 6.70 -6.06 31.56
CA TRP A 8 6.17 -6.06 30.21
C TRP A 8 5.54 -4.71 29.87
N ARG A 9 5.63 -4.33 28.59
CA ARG A 9 5.07 -3.10 28.05
C ARG A 9 4.18 -3.42 26.88
N ILE A 10 3.04 -2.75 26.79
CA ILE A 10 2.12 -2.85 25.66
C ILE A 10 1.74 -1.45 25.20
N SER A 11 1.42 -1.31 23.93
CA SER A 11 0.88 -0.08 23.37
C SER A 11 -0.22 -0.40 22.37
N LEU A 12 -1.27 0.41 22.37
CA LEU A 12 -2.37 0.26 21.42
C LEU A 12 -2.07 1.05 20.14
N HIS A 13 -2.29 0.42 18.99
CA HIS A 13 -2.07 1.00 17.67
C HIS A 13 -3.16 0.56 16.70
N PRO A 14 -3.67 1.45 15.84
CA PRO A 14 -4.47 1.08 14.69
C PRO A 14 -3.66 0.14 13.80
N PHE A 15 -4.32 -0.87 13.24
CA PHE A 15 -3.68 -1.89 12.42
C PHE A 15 -2.91 -1.27 11.25
N GLN A 16 -3.49 -0.27 10.58
CA GLN A 16 -2.87 0.38 9.42
C GLN A 16 -1.61 1.18 9.76
N ASN A 17 -1.31 1.38 11.04
CA ASN A 17 -0.08 2.02 11.49
C ASN A 17 1.06 1.02 11.70
N LEU A 18 0.83 -0.28 11.54
CA LEU A 18 1.81 -1.33 11.76
C LEU A 18 2.29 -1.92 10.43
N TYR A 19 3.56 -2.30 10.37
CA TYR A 19 4.17 -2.99 9.22
C TYR A 19 5.41 -3.78 9.66
N PHE A 20 5.86 -4.74 8.86
CA PHE A 20 7.15 -5.41 9.05
C PHE A 20 8.26 -4.71 8.29
N ASP A 21 9.40 -4.47 8.95
CA ASP A 21 10.62 -4.01 8.26
C ASP A 21 11.36 -5.15 7.53
N GLU A 22 12.51 -4.84 6.92
CA GLU A 22 13.30 -5.82 6.15
C GLU A 22 13.75 -7.02 7.00
N ASP A 23 13.93 -6.80 8.30
CA ASP A 23 14.38 -7.81 9.26
C ASP A 23 13.20 -8.58 9.89
N GLY A 24 11.97 -8.31 9.46
CA GLY A 24 10.77 -8.96 9.96
C GLY A 24 10.31 -8.46 11.33
N PHE A 25 10.77 -7.29 11.78
CA PHE A 25 10.30 -6.66 13.01
C PHE A 25 9.09 -5.77 12.76
N VAL A 26 8.13 -5.81 13.70
CA VAL A 26 6.98 -4.90 13.66
C VAL A 26 7.45 -3.48 13.96
N ARG A 27 7.24 -2.59 12.99
CA ARG A 27 7.44 -1.15 13.09
C ARG A 27 6.10 -0.44 13.08
N LYS A 28 6.13 0.81 13.51
CA LYS A 28 4.96 1.68 13.55
C LYS A 28 5.19 3.00 12.82
N TYR A 29 4.15 3.49 12.20
CA TYR A 29 4.10 4.84 11.66
C TYR A 29 4.02 5.89 12.77
N ASN A 30 4.70 7.01 12.57
CA ASN A 30 4.49 8.23 13.34
C ASN A 30 3.32 9.03 12.75
N MET A 31 2.14 8.43 12.60
CA MET A 31 0.93 9.21 12.30
C MET A 31 0.41 9.84 13.59
N PHE A 32 0.44 11.17 13.66
CA PHE A 32 0.08 11.96 14.84
C PHE A 32 -1.43 12.14 15.06
N ARG A 33 -2.28 11.36 14.39
CA ARG A 33 -3.74 11.60 14.36
C ARG A 33 -4.55 10.89 15.44
N HIS A 34 -3.88 10.32 16.45
CA HIS A 34 -4.54 9.55 17.51
C HIS A 34 -3.69 9.53 18.78
N GLU A 35 -4.35 9.29 19.91
CA GLU A 35 -3.74 9.18 21.23
C GLU A 35 -2.77 7.99 21.28
N ARG A 36 -1.57 8.23 21.80
CA ARG A 36 -0.57 7.17 22.02
C ARG A 36 -0.79 6.58 23.40
N VAL A 37 -1.40 5.40 23.42
CA VAL A 37 -1.70 4.71 24.68
C VAL A 37 -0.65 3.63 24.92
N SER A 38 0.11 3.76 26.00
CA SER A 38 1.12 2.78 26.42
C SER A 38 0.95 2.40 27.89
N HIS A 39 1.17 1.13 28.21
CA HIS A 39 1.13 0.59 29.56
C HIS A 39 2.39 -0.20 29.86
N SER A 40 2.79 -0.21 31.13
CA SER A 40 3.91 -1.00 31.66
C SER A 40 3.45 -1.67 32.94
N SER A 41 3.76 -2.96 33.12
CA SER A 41 3.46 -3.67 34.39
C SER A 41 4.06 -2.99 35.61
N ALA A 42 5.23 -2.36 35.43
CA ALA A 42 5.91 -1.54 36.44
C ALA A 42 5.02 -0.44 37.04
N ASN A 43 4.14 0.14 36.20
CA ASN A 43 3.36 1.34 36.50
C ASN A 43 1.92 0.95 36.87
N GLY A 44 1.76 0.25 37.99
CA GLY A 44 0.44 0.00 38.58
C GLY A 44 -0.20 -1.34 38.19
N GLY A 45 0.57 -2.31 37.70
CA GLY A 45 0.11 -3.68 37.46
C GLY A 45 -1.10 -3.72 36.51
N ASN A 46 -2.28 -4.05 37.06
CA ASN A 46 -3.53 -4.16 36.32
C ASN A 46 -4.25 -2.81 36.08
N CYS A 47 -3.64 -1.67 36.40
CA CYS A 47 -4.11 -0.35 36.00
C CYS A 47 -3.83 -0.07 34.51
N TYR A 48 -4.35 -0.93 33.62
CA TYR A 48 -4.06 -0.90 32.19
C TYR A 48 -4.26 0.51 31.62
N PHE A 49 -3.22 1.05 31.00
CA PHE A 49 -3.24 2.35 30.33
C PHE A 49 -3.61 3.53 31.24
N GLY A 50 -3.26 3.43 32.54
CA GLY A 50 -3.56 4.45 33.53
C GLY A 50 -5.00 4.43 34.06
N LEU A 51 -5.81 3.45 33.64
CA LEU A 51 -7.18 3.27 34.12
C LEU A 51 -7.15 2.62 35.51
N GLN A 52 -7.32 3.42 36.57
CA GLN A 52 -7.31 2.91 37.95
C GLN A 52 -8.48 1.97 38.23
N ASP A 53 -9.61 2.16 37.54
CA ASP A 53 -10.81 1.34 37.60
C ASP A 53 -10.67 0.00 36.86
N ALA A 54 -9.54 -0.25 36.16
CA ALA A 54 -9.33 -1.50 35.41
C ALA A 54 -9.02 -2.72 36.28
N LYS A 55 -8.60 -2.55 37.54
CA LYS A 55 -8.03 -3.65 38.37
C LYS A 55 -8.96 -4.85 38.57
N GLY A 56 -10.28 -4.63 38.62
CA GLY A 56 -11.28 -5.67 38.85
C GLY A 56 -12.10 -6.02 37.61
N LEU A 57 -11.79 -5.43 36.45
CA LEU A 57 -12.57 -5.65 35.24
C LEU A 57 -12.23 -6.99 34.60
N THR A 58 -13.26 -7.66 34.10
CA THR A 58 -13.08 -8.74 33.13
C THR A 58 -12.51 -8.19 31.82
N VAL A 59 -11.93 -9.06 30.99
CA VAL A 59 -11.40 -8.67 29.66
C VAL A 59 -12.47 -7.96 28.81
N LYS A 60 -13.72 -8.42 28.88
CA LYS A 60 -14.84 -7.82 28.15
C LYS A 60 -15.16 -6.41 28.65
N GLU A 61 -15.24 -6.22 29.96
CA GLU A 61 -15.51 -4.90 30.54
C GLU A 61 -14.36 -3.93 30.28
N LEU A 62 -13.11 -4.40 30.36
CA LEU A 62 -11.94 -3.60 30.00
C LEU A 62 -12.04 -3.15 28.53
N ALA A 63 -12.36 -4.06 27.60
CA ALA A 63 -12.53 -3.71 26.19
C ALA A 63 -13.60 -2.64 25.96
N GLU A 64 -14.76 -2.73 26.62
CA GLU A 64 -15.80 -1.70 26.54
C GLU A 64 -15.34 -0.36 27.12
N ARG A 65 -14.57 -0.36 28.22
CA ARG A 65 -13.97 0.86 28.78
C ARG A 65 -12.96 1.48 27.83
N LEU A 66 -12.13 0.69 27.16
CA LEU A 66 -11.18 1.19 26.17
C LEU A 66 -11.88 1.93 25.02
N LYS A 67 -13.03 1.41 24.56
CA LYS A 67 -13.81 2.07 23.49
C LYS A 67 -14.30 3.47 23.90
N VAL A 68 -14.74 3.62 25.14
CA VAL A 68 -15.23 4.89 25.68
C VAL A 68 -14.08 5.85 25.99
N ARG A 69 -12.94 5.34 26.47
CA ARG A 69 -11.81 6.16 26.93
C ARG A 69 -10.90 6.64 25.80
N PHE A 70 -10.83 5.91 24.68
CA PHE A 70 -9.96 6.22 23.55
C PHE A 70 -10.77 6.33 22.24
N PRO A 71 -11.73 7.27 22.14
CA PRO A 71 -12.64 7.38 21.00
C PRO A 71 -11.88 7.64 19.68
N ASP A 72 -10.81 8.43 19.70
CA ASP A 72 -10.00 8.73 18.52
C ASP A 72 -9.25 7.49 18.02
N LEU A 73 -8.76 6.65 18.94
CA LEU A 73 -8.14 5.37 18.60
C LEU A 73 -9.16 4.42 17.96
N MET A 74 -10.40 4.40 18.47
CA MET A 74 -11.48 3.59 17.88
C MET A 74 -11.88 4.09 16.51
N ALA A 75 -12.03 5.41 16.34
CA ALA A 75 -12.30 6.03 15.05
C ALA A 75 -11.18 5.74 14.05
N ALA A 76 -9.92 5.84 14.47
CA ALA A 76 -8.78 5.50 13.63
C ALA A 76 -8.74 4.00 13.30
N SER A 77 -9.18 3.11 14.19
CA SER A 77 -9.17 1.66 13.97
C SER A 77 -10.45 1.16 13.28
N ALA A 78 -11.39 2.05 12.93
CA ALA A 78 -12.63 1.67 12.28
C ALA A 78 -12.35 1.12 10.88
N GLY A 79 -12.88 -0.08 10.60
CA GLY A 79 -12.70 -0.74 9.31
C GLY A 79 -12.96 -2.23 9.41
N THR A 80 -12.99 -2.87 8.24
CA THR A 80 -13.10 -4.33 8.16
C THR A 80 -11.73 -4.92 7.85
N ASN A 81 -11.26 -5.84 8.68
CA ASN A 81 -9.97 -6.51 8.49
C ASN A 81 -10.11 -8.02 8.70
N TYR A 82 -10.74 -8.69 7.73
CA TYR A 82 -10.92 -10.14 7.77
C TYR A 82 -9.61 -10.92 7.94
N PRO A 83 -8.49 -10.57 7.25
CA PRO A 83 -7.23 -11.27 7.45
C PRO A 83 -6.76 -11.23 8.90
N PHE A 84 -6.78 -10.06 9.55
CA PHE A 84 -6.35 -9.94 10.94
C PHE A 84 -7.29 -10.64 11.91
N VAL A 85 -8.61 -10.56 11.69
CA VAL A 85 -9.60 -11.26 12.54
C VAL A 85 -9.42 -12.79 12.44
N GLY A 86 -9.21 -13.31 11.23
CA GLY A 86 -8.94 -14.73 11.00
C GLY A 86 -7.65 -15.18 11.68
N TRP A 87 -6.56 -14.41 11.50
CA TRP A 87 -5.30 -14.65 12.19
C TRP A 87 -5.44 -14.62 13.72
N PHE A 88 -6.11 -13.61 14.26
CA PHE A 88 -6.29 -13.44 15.70
C PHE A 88 -7.07 -14.59 16.31
N THR A 89 -8.13 -15.05 15.63
CA THR A 89 -8.92 -16.20 16.06
C THR A 89 -8.09 -17.48 16.07
N HIS A 90 -7.26 -17.69 15.03
CA HIS A 90 -6.36 -18.84 14.98
C HIS A 90 -5.31 -18.80 16.10
N MET A 91 -4.69 -17.63 16.32
CA MET A 91 -3.75 -17.40 17.41
C MET A 91 -4.38 -17.67 18.77
N LEU A 92 -5.63 -17.23 19.00
CA LEU A 92 -6.36 -17.52 20.25
C LEU A 92 -6.55 -19.01 20.48
N GLY A 93 -6.96 -19.78 19.46
CA GLY A 93 -7.11 -21.24 19.60
C GLY A 93 -5.79 -21.93 19.94
N VAL A 94 -4.66 -21.44 19.41
CA VAL A 94 -3.32 -21.92 19.76
C VAL A 94 -2.90 -21.49 21.18
N ALA A 95 -3.28 -20.29 21.61
CA ALA A 95 -3.04 -19.83 22.97
C ALA A 95 -3.85 -20.65 24.01
N GLU A 96 -5.07 -21.07 23.68
CA GLU A 96 -5.94 -21.88 24.54
C GLU A 96 -5.37 -23.27 24.85
N ILE A 97 -4.54 -23.83 23.96
CA ILE A 97 -3.79 -25.07 24.21
C ILE A 97 -2.47 -24.86 24.95
N GLY A 98 -2.21 -23.65 25.46
CA GLY A 98 -1.03 -23.30 26.26
C GLY A 98 0.17 -22.78 25.46
N ALA A 99 0.03 -22.55 24.15
CA ALA A 99 1.09 -22.03 23.30
C ALA A 99 0.91 -20.54 23.00
N LEU A 100 1.50 -19.68 23.84
CA LEU A 100 1.38 -18.24 23.73
C LEU A 100 2.33 -17.69 22.66
N PRO A 101 1.91 -16.72 21.82
CA PRO A 101 2.79 -16.11 20.83
C PRO A 101 3.91 -15.31 21.50
N VAL A 102 5.13 -15.43 20.98
CA VAL A 102 6.33 -14.76 21.47
C VAL A 102 6.87 -13.80 20.43
N PHE A 103 6.75 -12.51 20.72
CA PHE A 103 7.38 -11.44 19.96
C PHE A 103 8.55 -10.88 20.79
N SER A 104 9.78 -11.26 20.47
CA SER A 104 10.98 -10.76 21.13
C SER A 104 12.11 -10.53 20.12
N HIS A 105 12.99 -9.58 20.42
CA HIS A 105 14.18 -9.31 19.63
C HIS A 105 15.23 -10.44 19.72
N GLU A 106 15.16 -11.25 20.79
CA GLU A 106 16.11 -12.33 21.10
C GLU A 106 15.79 -13.62 20.36
N PHE A 107 14.52 -13.85 20.00
CA PHE A 107 14.11 -15.01 19.20
C PHE A 107 14.24 -14.78 17.69
N GLY A 108 14.86 -13.66 17.28
CA GLY A 108 14.98 -13.27 15.88
C GLY A 108 13.66 -12.74 15.30
N GLY A 109 13.75 -11.92 14.26
CA GLY A 109 12.59 -11.56 13.46
C GLY A 109 11.88 -12.78 12.88
N MET A 110 10.73 -12.57 12.23
CA MET A 110 9.93 -13.66 11.67
C MET A 110 10.76 -14.57 10.75
N SER A 111 11.08 -15.79 11.17
CA SER A 111 11.72 -16.76 10.28
C SER A 111 10.67 -17.25 9.29
N GLY A 112 10.75 -16.78 8.04
CA GLY A 112 9.85 -17.20 6.96
C GLY A 112 8.38 -16.80 7.14
N GLY A 113 8.08 -15.72 7.87
CA GLY A 113 6.70 -15.29 8.14
C GLY A 113 6.01 -16.06 9.27
N MET A 114 6.78 -16.70 10.14
CA MET A 114 6.30 -17.39 11.33
C MET A 114 6.68 -16.63 12.61
N VAL A 115 5.89 -16.84 13.66
CA VAL A 115 6.05 -16.31 15.01
C VAL A 115 6.25 -17.50 15.95
N PHE A 116 7.27 -17.41 16.80
CA PHE A 116 7.52 -18.40 17.84
C PHE A 116 6.38 -18.43 18.86
N THR A 117 6.17 -19.59 19.48
CA THR A 117 5.30 -19.70 20.65
C THR A 117 6.11 -20.07 21.89
N SER A 118 5.46 -20.05 23.06
CA SER A 118 6.03 -20.61 24.30
C SER A 118 6.30 -22.11 24.22
N VAL A 119 5.81 -22.80 23.17
CA VAL A 119 6.09 -24.20 22.87
C VAL A 119 7.08 -24.25 21.69
N PRO A 120 8.33 -24.68 21.88
CA PRO A 120 9.40 -24.55 20.88
C PRO A 120 9.10 -25.17 19.50
N GLU A 121 8.31 -26.24 19.48
CA GLU A 121 7.98 -27.01 18.27
C GLU A 121 6.74 -26.46 17.53
N LEU A 122 6.01 -25.52 18.15
CA LEU A 122 4.81 -24.94 17.57
C LEU A 122 5.07 -23.50 17.13
N LEU A 123 4.89 -23.28 15.83
CA LEU A 123 4.98 -21.97 15.20
C LEU A 123 3.59 -21.47 14.80
N LEU A 124 3.40 -20.17 14.89
CA LEU A 124 2.21 -19.47 14.43
C LEU A 124 2.52 -18.73 13.13
N PRO A 125 1.58 -18.65 12.18
CA PRO A 125 1.71 -17.68 11.10
C PRO A 125 1.82 -16.28 11.70
N ALA A 126 2.60 -15.41 11.08
CA ALA A 126 2.68 -14.02 11.48
C ALA A 126 1.34 -13.29 11.31
N PRO A 127 1.08 -12.26 12.13
CA PRO A 127 -0.03 -11.36 11.87
C PRO A 127 0.11 -10.77 10.46
N PRO A 128 -0.98 -10.57 9.72
CA PRO A 128 -0.94 -10.18 8.31
C PRO A 128 -0.64 -8.67 8.12
N TYR A 129 0.33 -8.13 8.85
CA TYR A 129 0.77 -6.74 8.65
C TYR A 129 1.40 -6.58 7.26
N PRO A 130 1.26 -5.39 6.64
CA PRO A 130 2.00 -5.06 5.44
C PRO A 130 3.52 -5.22 5.64
N VAL A 131 4.22 -5.71 4.63
CA VAL A 131 5.69 -5.87 4.64
C VAL A 131 6.31 -4.72 3.85
N ILE A 132 7.37 -4.11 4.38
CA ILE A 132 8.12 -3.07 3.66
C ILE A 132 8.79 -3.66 2.43
N MET A 133 8.56 -3.02 1.30
CA MET A 133 9.19 -3.35 0.03
C MET A 133 10.44 -2.50 -0.12
N THR A 134 11.52 -3.12 -0.61
CA THR A 134 12.77 -2.45 -0.93
C THR A 134 13.13 -2.64 -2.40
N SER A 135 13.55 -1.55 -3.05
CA SER A 135 14.10 -1.58 -4.40
C SER A 135 15.21 -0.55 -4.53
N GLY A 136 16.46 -1.02 -4.54
CA GLY A 136 17.61 -0.14 -4.36
C GLY A 136 17.53 0.61 -3.03
N ASN A 137 17.55 1.95 -3.09
CA ASN A 137 17.44 2.82 -1.91
C ASN A 137 15.99 3.18 -1.55
N LEU A 138 15.01 2.68 -2.30
CA LEU A 138 13.60 3.01 -2.13
C LEU A 138 12.96 2.05 -1.13
N ARG A 139 12.18 2.60 -0.20
CA ARG A 139 11.44 1.86 0.83
C ARG A 139 9.99 2.30 0.83
N PHE A 140 9.07 1.37 0.60
CA PHE A 140 7.65 1.69 0.47
C PHE A 140 6.75 0.54 0.94
N LEU A 141 5.48 0.84 1.18
CA LEU A 141 4.42 -0.13 1.40
C LEU A 141 3.39 -0.03 0.27
N TRP A 142 2.70 -1.13 0.01
CA TRP A 142 1.50 -1.07 -0.80
C TRP A 142 0.38 -0.37 -0.02
N ALA A 143 -0.28 0.58 -0.68
CA ALA A 143 -1.50 1.18 -0.19
C ALA A 143 -2.65 0.15 -0.23
N GLU A 144 -3.60 0.31 0.69
CA GLU A 144 -4.85 -0.43 0.60
C GLU A 144 -5.65 0.03 -0.62
N LYS A 145 -6.58 -0.82 -1.08
CA LYS A 145 -7.47 -0.50 -2.19
C LYS A 145 -8.29 0.76 -1.83
N PRO A 146 -8.34 1.80 -2.69
CA PRO A 146 -9.15 2.97 -2.40
C PRO A 146 -10.64 2.66 -2.49
N CYS A 147 -11.44 3.46 -1.79
CA CYS A 147 -12.90 3.42 -1.88
C CYS A 147 -13.34 4.02 -3.22
N LEU A 148 -14.13 3.28 -4.01
CA LEU A 148 -14.58 3.69 -5.36
C LEU A 148 -15.95 4.39 -5.36
N ASN A 149 -16.30 5.07 -4.29
CA ASN A 149 -17.71 5.31 -3.94
C ASN A 149 -18.43 6.32 -4.85
N ASN A 150 -17.73 7.17 -5.61
CA ASN A 150 -18.34 8.20 -6.46
C ASN A 150 -17.56 8.49 -7.75
N ASP A 151 -16.27 8.84 -7.66
CA ASP A 151 -15.44 9.22 -8.80
C ASP A 151 -14.14 8.41 -8.80
N TRP A 152 -14.08 7.42 -9.69
CA TRP A 152 -12.92 6.54 -9.79
C TRP A 152 -11.68 7.27 -10.30
N HIS A 153 -11.82 8.38 -11.03
CA HIS A 153 -10.68 9.19 -11.50
C HIS A 153 -9.89 9.81 -10.34
N LYS A 154 -10.55 10.04 -9.19
CA LYS A 154 -9.92 10.67 -8.01
C LYS A 154 -9.57 9.69 -6.90
N ALA A 155 -9.89 8.42 -7.05
CA ALA A 155 -9.80 7.43 -5.98
C ALA A 155 -8.38 7.30 -5.37
N TYR A 156 -7.33 7.43 -6.18
CA TYR A 156 -5.94 7.36 -5.70
C TYR A 156 -5.31 8.73 -5.37
N GLN A 157 -5.99 9.86 -5.61
CA GLN A 157 -5.43 11.18 -5.31
C GLN A 157 -5.01 11.33 -3.84
N PRO A 158 -5.83 10.93 -2.83
CA PRO A 158 -5.42 11.03 -1.43
C PRO A 158 -4.18 10.20 -1.09
N VAL A 159 -4.02 9.02 -1.72
CA VAL A 159 -2.84 8.16 -1.55
C VAL A 159 -1.61 8.84 -2.13
N ILE A 160 -1.74 9.41 -3.33
CA ILE A 160 -0.64 10.06 -4.06
C ILE A 160 -0.24 11.38 -3.39
N ASP A 161 -1.19 12.20 -2.98
CA ASP A 161 -0.90 13.47 -2.30
C ASP A 161 -0.19 13.24 -0.95
N ALA A 162 -0.53 12.16 -0.24
CA ALA A 162 0.17 11.78 0.98
C ALA A 162 1.65 11.41 0.75
N LEU A 163 2.10 11.18 -0.49
CA LEU A 163 3.51 10.90 -0.78
C LEU A 163 4.41 12.13 -0.61
N LYS A 164 3.85 13.34 -0.67
CA LYS A 164 4.62 14.59 -0.55
C LYS A 164 5.21 14.79 0.86
N ASP A 165 4.56 14.23 1.89
CA ASP A 165 4.84 14.56 3.29
C ASP A 165 5.41 13.38 4.12
N ASN A 166 5.48 12.16 3.56
CA ASN A 166 5.70 10.94 4.36
C ASN A 166 7.12 10.34 4.25
N LYS A 167 7.69 9.94 5.40
CA LYS A 167 8.99 9.24 5.50
C LYS A 167 8.99 7.80 4.95
N VAL A 168 7.86 7.10 5.01
CA VAL A 168 7.66 5.77 4.39
C VAL A 168 6.42 5.87 3.52
N GLN A 169 6.61 5.65 2.22
CA GLN A 169 5.63 5.93 1.19
C GLN A 169 4.65 4.76 1.03
N ARG A 170 3.34 5.03 1.03
CA ARG A 170 2.31 4.05 0.65
C ARG A 170 1.87 4.31 -0.77
N VAL A 171 2.13 3.36 -1.67
CA VAL A 171 1.93 3.55 -3.11
C VAL A 171 0.87 2.60 -3.67
N PRO A 172 0.18 2.98 -4.76
CA PRO A 172 -0.78 2.10 -5.42
C PRO A 172 -0.17 0.76 -5.80
N LYS A 173 -0.92 -0.33 -5.62
CA LYS A 173 -0.55 -1.68 -6.07
C LYS A 173 -1.37 -2.05 -7.30
N TYR A 174 -0.72 -2.67 -8.29
CA TYR A 174 -1.43 -3.20 -9.45
C TYR A 174 -2.50 -4.22 -9.04
N PRO A 175 -3.77 -4.08 -9.49
CA PRO A 175 -4.87 -4.91 -9.02
C PRO A 175 -4.99 -6.24 -9.77
N SER A 176 -3.92 -7.04 -9.77
CA SER A 176 -3.83 -8.35 -10.43
C SER A 176 -4.70 -9.46 -9.82
N TYR A 177 -5.35 -9.18 -8.71
CA TYR A 177 -6.29 -10.07 -8.04
C TYR A 177 -7.74 -9.93 -8.54
N THR A 178 -8.03 -8.96 -9.42
CA THR A 178 -9.38 -8.67 -9.89
C THR A 178 -9.43 -8.33 -11.37
N THR A 179 -10.57 -8.62 -12.01
CA THR A 179 -10.91 -8.20 -13.37
C THR A 179 -11.88 -7.01 -13.39
N ASP A 180 -12.16 -6.40 -12.23
CA ASP A 180 -13.05 -5.25 -12.11
C ASP A 180 -12.47 -4.03 -12.85
N LEU A 181 -13.21 -3.60 -13.88
CA LEU A 181 -12.83 -2.51 -14.76
C LEU A 181 -12.58 -1.20 -14.02
N LEU A 182 -13.43 -0.83 -13.05
CA LEU A 182 -13.30 0.45 -12.33
C LEU A 182 -12.09 0.46 -11.40
N VAL A 183 -11.68 -0.71 -10.88
CA VAL A 183 -10.48 -0.83 -10.06
C VAL A 183 -9.22 -0.59 -10.90
N HIS A 184 -9.16 -1.19 -12.08
CA HIS A 184 -8.07 -0.95 -13.04
C HIS A 184 -8.08 0.49 -13.56
N ALA A 185 -9.27 1.04 -13.81
CA ALA A 185 -9.47 2.44 -14.18
C ALA A 185 -8.85 3.39 -13.16
N ALA A 186 -9.25 3.26 -11.90
CA ALA A 186 -8.71 4.06 -10.81
C ALA A 186 -7.19 3.93 -10.71
N TYR A 187 -6.65 2.71 -10.84
CA TYR A 187 -5.20 2.50 -10.76
C TYR A 187 -4.44 3.27 -11.86
N TRP A 188 -4.91 3.19 -13.10
CA TRP A 188 -4.25 3.89 -14.22
C TRP A 188 -4.42 5.41 -14.14
N GLU A 189 -5.56 5.91 -13.67
CA GLU A 189 -5.71 7.34 -13.36
C GLU A 189 -4.79 7.79 -12.22
N GLY A 190 -4.59 6.94 -11.22
CA GLY A 190 -3.58 7.15 -10.21
C GLY A 190 -2.18 7.29 -10.82
N ALA A 191 -1.83 6.49 -11.83
CA ALA A 191 -0.57 6.62 -12.54
C ALA A 191 -0.44 7.98 -13.23
N VAL A 192 -1.47 8.42 -13.97
CA VAL A 192 -1.50 9.73 -14.63
C VAL A 192 -1.39 10.86 -13.61
N TYR A 193 -2.19 10.82 -12.54
CA TYR A 193 -2.15 11.83 -11.49
C TYR A 193 -0.79 11.88 -10.80
N TYR A 194 -0.13 10.74 -10.58
CA TYR A 194 1.23 10.69 -10.05
C TYR A 194 2.23 11.41 -10.98
N LEU A 195 2.19 11.11 -12.28
CA LEU A 195 3.05 11.77 -13.27
C LEU A 195 2.89 13.30 -13.22
N HIS A 196 1.65 13.78 -13.08
CA HIS A 196 1.39 15.20 -12.95
C HIS A 196 1.77 15.78 -11.58
N ALA A 197 1.22 15.24 -10.50
CA ALA A 197 1.23 15.84 -9.17
C ALA A 197 2.55 15.63 -8.41
N ILE A 198 3.26 14.54 -8.68
CA ILE A 198 4.54 14.21 -8.02
C ILE A 198 5.71 14.51 -8.95
N LEU A 199 5.63 14.04 -10.20
CA LEU A 199 6.74 14.24 -11.13
C LEU A 199 6.68 15.58 -11.85
N GLY A 200 5.50 16.20 -12.02
CA GLY A 200 5.37 17.52 -12.65
C GLY A 200 5.26 17.47 -14.18
N PHE A 201 4.88 16.33 -14.76
CA PHE A 201 4.62 16.25 -16.20
C PHE A 201 3.37 17.06 -16.58
N ILE A 202 3.48 17.82 -17.66
CA ILE A 202 2.37 18.65 -18.19
C ILE A 202 1.82 18.16 -19.52
N SER A 203 2.45 17.15 -20.13
CA SER A 203 1.99 16.56 -21.39
C SER A 203 2.49 15.13 -21.57
N GLU A 204 1.77 14.36 -22.39
CA GLU A 204 2.16 13.01 -22.82
C GLU A 204 3.47 13.04 -23.64
N ILE A 205 3.71 14.12 -24.39
CA ILE A 205 4.96 14.31 -25.16
C ILE A 205 6.14 14.33 -24.20
N GLU A 206 6.11 15.18 -23.17
CA GLU A 206 7.21 15.29 -22.19
C GLU A 206 7.48 13.94 -21.50
N TYR A 207 6.41 13.22 -21.14
CA TYR A 207 6.52 11.89 -20.55
C TYR A 207 7.21 10.89 -21.48
N ILE A 208 6.73 10.76 -22.72
CA ILE A 208 7.29 9.81 -23.70
C ILE A 208 8.73 10.17 -24.07
N GLU A 209 9.06 11.46 -24.22
CA GLU A 209 10.45 11.87 -24.42
C GLU A 209 11.34 11.46 -23.25
N THR A 210 10.85 11.59 -22.03
CA THR A 210 11.58 11.20 -20.82
C THR A 210 11.75 9.68 -20.73
N ARG A 211 10.70 8.90 -21.08
CA ARG A 211 10.75 7.44 -21.21
C ARG A 211 11.80 7.00 -22.23
N ALA A 212 11.79 7.59 -23.43
CA ALA A 212 12.72 7.27 -24.52
C ALA A 212 14.19 7.58 -24.17
N ARG A 213 14.44 8.57 -23.31
CA ARG A 213 15.78 8.92 -22.81
C ARG A 213 16.22 8.09 -21.60
N ARG A 214 15.33 7.26 -21.03
CA ARG A 214 15.57 6.48 -19.80
C ARG A 214 16.04 7.35 -18.64
N ALA A 215 15.42 8.52 -18.45
CA ALA A 215 15.86 9.44 -17.42
C ALA A 215 15.56 8.93 -16.00
N ASP A 216 16.47 9.19 -15.06
CA ASP A 216 16.37 8.77 -13.65
C ASP A 216 15.15 9.34 -12.91
N ARG A 217 14.58 10.45 -13.39
CA ARG A 217 13.35 11.08 -12.85
C ARG A 217 12.18 10.09 -12.73
N LEU A 218 12.16 9.05 -13.57
CA LEU A 218 11.09 8.03 -13.56
C LEU A 218 11.40 6.82 -12.68
N SER A 219 12.61 6.71 -12.10
CA SER A 219 13.06 5.51 -11.38
C SER A 219 12.04 4.96 -10.38
N PHE A 220 11.54 5.80 -9.46
CA PHE A 220 10.55 5.37 -8.48
C PHE A 220 9.18 5.06 -9.10
N PHE A 221 8.77 5.83 -10.12
CA PHE A 221 7.53 5.57 -10.86
C PHE A 221 7.57 4.20 -11.55
N LEU A 222 8.70 3.82 -12.15
CA LEU A 222 8.88 2.50 -12.78
C LEU A 222 8.77 1.39 -11.74
N VAL A 223 9.41 1.54 -10.57
CA VAL A 223 9.34 0.53 -9.50
C VAL A 223 7.90 0.23 -9.06
N ILE A 224 7.06 1.26 -8.97
CA ILE A 224 5.70 1.11 -8.42
C ILE A 224 4.66 0.78 -9.50
N PHE A 225 4.73 1.44 -10.66
CA PHE A 225 3.72 1.30 -11.72
C PHE A 225 4.05 0.24 -12.77
N ASP A 226 5.26 -0.33 -12.73
CA ASP A 226 5.66 -1.51 -13.51
C ASP A 226 5.90 -2.76 -12.63
N SER A 227 5.27 -2.80 -11.45
CA SER A 227 5.49 -3.85 -10.44
C SER A 227 5.25 -5.29 -10.90
N GLU A 228 4.50 -5.47 -11.99
CA GLU A 228 4.19 -6.75 -12.63
C GLU A 228 4.47 -6.72 -14.16
N GLY A 229 5.28 -5.78 -14.66
CA GLY A 229 5.59 -5.65 -16.09
C GLY A 229 4.46 -5.08 -16.95
N GLN A 230 3.53 -4.35 -16.35
CA GLN A 230 2.31 -3.83 -16.98
C GLN A 230 2.48 -2.44 -17.61
N LEU A 231 3.56 -1.71 -17.33
CA LEU A 231 3.65 -0.30 -17.66
C LEU A 231 3.68 -0.04 -19.17
N ASP A 232 4.17 -0.99 -19.96
CA ASP A 232 4.19 -0.90 -21.43
C ASP A 232 2.78 -0.67 -22.01
N LEU A 233 1.71 -1.04 -21.29
CA LEU A 233 0.33 -0.75 -21.67
C LEU A 233 0.02 0.76 -21.60
N LEU A 234 0.52 1.47 -20.59
CA LEU A 234 0.38 2.92 -20.48
C LEU A 234 1.24 3.63 -21.51
N ASP A 235 2.48 3.16 -21.72
CA ASP A 235 3.38 3.70 -22.75
C ASP A 235 2.76 3.59 -24.14
N ALA A 236 2.17 2.44 -24.48
CA ALA A 236 1.49 2.25 -25.76
C ALA A 236 0.21 3.10 -25.86
N TYR A 237 -0.53 3.28 -24.77
CA TYR A 237 -1.71 4.16 -24.76
C TYR A 237 -1.32 5.61 -25.09
N PHE A 238 -0.37 6.19 -24.37
CA PHE A 238 0.12 7.54 -24.66
C PHE A 238 0.76 7.63 -26.04
N SER A 239 1.50 6.62 -26.47
CA SER A 239 2.08 6.58 -27.82
C SER A 239 1.00 6.66 -28.90
N ARG A 240 -0.09 5.90 -28.77
CA ARG A 240 -1.22 5.93 -29.73
C ARG A 240 -1.89 7.30 -29.75
N VAL A 241 -2.18 7.84 -28.56
CA VAL A 241 -2.69 9.21 -28.38
C VAL A 241 -1.83 10.24 -29.14
N LEU A 242 -0.51 10.20 -28.95
CA LEU A 242 0.41 11.14 -29.59
C LEU A 242 0.46 10.96 -31.11
N MET A 243 0.46 9.71 -31.57
CA MET A 243 0.49 9.40 -33.01
C MET A 243 -0.82 9.80 -33.72
N THR A 244 -1.95 9.79 -33.04
CA THR A 244 -3.24 10.24 -33.58
C THR A 244 -3.39 11.77 -33.55
N ASP A 245 -3.10 12.42 -32.43
CA ASP A 245 -3.47 13.83 -32.22
C ASP A 245 -2.36 14.82 -32.58
N THR A 246 -1.08 14.42 -32.45
CA THR A 246 0.05 15.35 -32.47
C THR A 246 1.30 14.82 -33.16
N SER A 247 1.18 13.82 -34.04
CA SER A 247 2.31 13.17 -34.73
C SER A 247 3.25 14.16 -35.44
N TYR A 248 2.70 15.25 -35.99
CA TYR A 248 3.43 16.32 -36.67
C TYR A 248 4.36 17.13 -35.76
N ARG A 249 4.16 17.10 -34.43
CA ARG A 249 5.00 17.80 -33.44
C ARG A 249 6.17 16.93 -32.95
N LEU A 250 6.15 15.64 -33.24
CA LEU A 250 7.14 14.69 -32.75
C LEU A 250 8.34 14.61 -33.70
N ASN A 251 9.55 14.56 -33.14
CA ASN A 251 10.74 14.24 -33.94
C ASN A 251 10.76 12.74 -34.32
N TYR A 252 11.54 12.40 -35.35
CA TYR A 252 11.63 11.02 -35.88
C TYR A 252 11.99 9.97 -34.81
N LYS A 253 12.89 10.31 -33.86
CA LYS A 253 13.30 9.38 -32.80
C LYS A 253 12.12 9.04 -31.89
N ILE A 254 11.30 10.02 -31.54
CA ILE A 254 10.11 9.83 -30.71
C ILE A 254 9.01 9.10 -31.47
N GLN A 255 8.77 9.44 -32.74
CA GLN A 255 7.83 8.69 -33.58
C GLN A 255 8.19 7.20 -33.66
N LYS A 256 9.49 6.89 -33.85
CA LYS A 256 9.98 5.51 -33.86
C LYS A 256 9.77 4.81 -32.53
N PHE A 257 10.00 5.50 -31.41
CA PHE A 257 9.73 4.96 -30.08
C PHE A 257 8.23 4.65 -29.89
N CYS A 258 7.35 5.59 -30.23
CA CYS A 258 5.90 5.40 -30.15
C CYS A 258 5.43 4.21 -30.98
N GLN A 259 5.89 4.13 -32.24
CA GLN A 259 5.54 3.01 -33.12
C GLN A 259 6.02 1.68 -32.55
N GLN A 260 7.24 1.63 -32.01
CA GLN A 260 7.77 0.42 -31.41
C GLN A 260 6.99 -0.01 -30.15
N ALA A 261 6.57 0.93 -29.30
CA ALA A 261 5.73 0.63 -28.13
C ALA A 261 4.37 0.03 -28.54
N ILE A 262 3.73 0.61 -29.55
CA ILE A 262 2.47 0.13 -30.15
C ILE A 262 2.66 -1.28 -30.74
N ASP A 263 3.66 -1.46 -31.60
CA ASP A 263 3.91 -2.73 -32.31
C ASP A 263 4.23 -3.87 -31.33
N ASN A 264 5.02 -3.59 -30.29
CA ASN A 264 5.38 -4.56 -29.26
C ASN A 264 4.12 -5.07 -28.54
N ILE A 265 3.25 -4.16 -28.12
CA ILE A 265 2.03 -4.49 -27.40
C ILE A 265 1.04 -5.22 -28.33
N GLU A 266 0.81 -4.73 -29.55
CA GLU A 266 -0.06 -5.43 -30.49
C GLU A 266 0.44 -6.83 -30.84
N THR A 267 1.75 -7.01 -31.00
CA THR A 267 2.35 -8.33 -31.26
C THR A 267 2.21 -9.26 -30.06
N ALA A 268 2.56 -8.79 -28.85
CA ALA A 268 2.50 -9.58 -27.63
C ALA A 268 1.08 -10.08 -27.34
N TYR A 269 0.08 -9.21 -27.50
CA TYR A 269 -1.30 -9.51 -27.14
C TYR A 269 -2.15 -10.08 -28.30
N ARG A 270 -1.64 -10.06 -29.55
CA ARG A 270 -2.24 -10.82 -30.67
C ARG A 270 -2.21 -12.32 -30.41
N GLN A 271 -1.17 -12.81 -29.74
CA GLN A 271 -0.99 -14.24 -29.45
C GLN A 271 -1.62 -14.67 -28.12
N LYS A 272 -1.67 -13.75 -27.15
CA LYS A 272 -2.22 -14.02 -25.81
C LYS A 272 -3.04 -12.81 -25.35
N PRO A 273 -4.38 -12.90 -25.28
CA PRO A 273 -5.21 -11.76 -24.90
C PRO A 273 -4.84 -11.26 -23.49
N CYS A 274 -4.96 -9.95 -23.29
CA CYS A 274 -4.64 -9.35 -22.00
C CYS A 274 -5.61 -9.87 -20.94
N ARG A 275 -5.07 -10.39 -19.84
CA ARG A 275 -5.87 -11.00 -18.77
C ARG A 275 -6.71 -9.98 -18.01
N PHE A 276 -6.22 -8.74 -17.93
CA PHE A 276 -6.82 -7.69 -17.11
C PHE A 276 -7.23 -6.49 -17.96
N PRO A 277 -8.26 -5.74 -17.52
CA PRO A 277 -8.57 -4.44 -18.12
C PRO A 277 -7.35 -3.52 -18.15
N ASN A 278 -7.16 -2.81 -19.26
CA ASN A 278 -5.96 -2.02 -19.48
C ASN A 278 -6.26 -0.80 -20.37
N PRO A 279 -5.42 0.26 -20.32
CA PRO A 279 -5.71 1.51 -21.02
C PRO A 279 -5.55 1.39 -22.55
N TYR A 280 -4.77 0.43 -23.04
CA TYR A 280 -4.43 0.34 -24.47
C TYR A 280 -5.49 -0.40 -25.32
N PHE A 281 -5.92 -1.56 -24.84
CA PHE A 281 -6.90 -2.40 -25.53
C PHE A 281 -8.31 -2.08 -25.03
N GLY A 282 -9.06 -1.36 -25.85
CA GLY A 282 -10.51 -1.29 -25.73
C GLY A 282 -11.13 -0.44 -26.82
N GLY A 283 -12.25 -0.91 -27.37
CA GLY A 283 -13.06 -0.16 -28.36
C GLY A 283 -13.83 0.97 -27.68
N SER A 284 -15.09 0.72 -27.31
CA SER A 284 -15.87 1.56 -26.39
C SER A 284 -15.32 1.48 -24.94
N ASN A 285 -14.01 1.68 -24.78
CA ASN A 285 -13.27 1.52 -23.54
C ASN A 285 -13.67 2.63 -22.56
N PRO A 286 -14.30 2.33 -21.41
CA PRO A 286 -14.62 3.36 -20.43
C PRO A 286 -13.38 3.87 -19.68
N LEU A 287 -12.21 3.28 -19.92
CA LEU A 287 -10.90 3.74 -19.46
C LEU A 287 -10.44 4.97 -20.26
N HIS A 288 -11.27 6.01 -20.28
CA HIS A 288 -10.85 7.32 -20.76
C HIS A 288 -9.98 7.95 -19.68
N LEU A 289 -8.67 7.69 -19.75
CA LEU A 289 -7.73 8.34 -18.85
C LEU A 289 -7.71 9.85 -19.11
N THR A 290 -7.57 10.60 -18.03
CA THR A 290 -7.40 12.05 -18.07
C THR A 290 -6.10 12.35 -18.79
N ARG A 291 -6.13 13.30 -19.73
CA ARG A 291 -4.91 13.75 -20.41
C ARG A 291 -4.07 14.59 -19.46
N LEU A 292 -2.76 14.42 -19.51
CA LEU A 292 -1.82 15.19 -18.70
C LEU A 292 -1.96 16.70 -18.96
N GLU A 293 -2.24 17.07 -20.21
CA GLU A 293 -2.47 18.47 -20.62
C GLU A 293 -3.70 19.10 -19.95
N TYR A 294 -4.76 18.32 -19.70
CA TYR A 294 -5.97 18.81 -19.02
C TYR A 294 -5.76 19.00 -17.52
N LEU A 295 -4.93 18.16 -16.88
CA LEU A 295 -4.54 18.37 -15.48
C LEU A 295 -3.72 19.64 -15.32
N ALA A 296 -2.84 19.94 -16.27
CA ALA A 296 -2.02 21.15 -16.24
C ALA A 296 -2.86 22.45 -16.39
N ALA A 297 -3.92 22.43 -17.20
CA ALA A 297 -4.80 23.57 -17.43
C ALA A 297 -5.71 23.93 -16.23
N SER A 298 -5.78 23.06 -15.21
CA SER A 298 -6.63 23.23 -14.02
C SER A 298 -5.94 23.95 -12.85
N ARG A 299 -4.73 24.46 -13.04
CA ARG A 299 -3.97 25.29 -12.09
C ARG A 299 -4.14 26.77 -12.38
#